data_AF-A0A7S0G4G6-F1
#
_entry.id   AF-A0A7S0G4G6-F1
#
_cell.length_a   1.000
_cell.length_b   1.000
_cell.length_c   1.000
_cell.angle_alpha   90.00
_cell.angle_beta   90.00
_cell.angle_gamma   90.00
#
_symmetry.space_group_name_H-M   'P 1'
#
loop_
_entity.id
_entity.type
_entity.pdbx_description
1 polymer ?
#
loop_
_entity_poly.entity_id
_entity_poly.type
_entity_poly.pdbx_seq_one_letter_code
_entity_poly.pdbx_strand_id
1 'polypeptide(L)'
;ELPLGMWTENYRSHLLDMETKGDVIKRFREKFTDSTVMFDVFFTKTGAEMLAGKRRNGKDIMTALNLRKKISSVYYLFDERANIRRFDGAEHVLEEFVKVRLDKYTARKTAALAKLQEDLANLETKIRFNKLVNSDKLRLFNRPVEEIAEELNRLNFEARGGNLLGYAYLLNTSFSQLTAEALSVLSKKRNKVADDVKRLEEASPSDLYREDLRQLLKAIQEESRPGKSMALVDRAHQSEIRQVHEEEYLSRIEQLIHRLKHRSAPNSKLDDCDSSGEQATKLAMGGSL
;
A
#
# COMPACT_ATOMS: atom_id res chain seq x y z
N GLU A 1 9.70 20.78 -22.49
CA GLU A 1 8.61 20.24 -21.67
C GLU A 1 7.97 21.32 -20.80
N LEU A 2 6.66 21.24 -20.63
CA LEU A 2 5.89 22.17 -19.81
C LEU A 2 5.88 21.72 -18.34
N PRO A 3 5.76 22.66 -17.38
CA PRO A 3 5.60 22.31 -15.97
C PRO A 3 4.35 21.48 -15.71
N LEU A 4 4.41 20.61 -14.68
CA LEU A 4 3.26 19.79 -14.29
C LEU A 4 2.01 20.62 -13.99
N GLY A 5 0.89 20.21 -14.60
CA GLY A 5 -0.41 20.89 -14.50
C GLY A 5 -0.54 22.16 -15.37
N MET A 6 0.40 22.39 -16.30
CA MET A 6 0.24 23.39 -17.36
C MET A 6 -0.25 22.71 -18.63
N TRP A 7 -1.47 23.04 -19.05
CA TRP A 7 -2.06 22.53 -20.29
C TRP A 7 -1.44 23.20 -21.52
N THR A 8 -1.34 22.43 -22.60
CA THR A 8 -0.79 22.86 -23.89
C THR A 8 -1.48 24.11 -24.43
N GLU A 9 -2.81 24.14 -24.40
CA GLU A 9 -3.60 25.27 -24.90
C GLU A 9 -3.43 26.54 -24.05
N ASN A 10 -3.30 26.37 -22.73
CA ASN A 10 -3.05 27.49 -21.83
C ASN A 10 -1.67 28.11 -22.11
N TYR A 11 -0.67 27.27 -22.36
CA TYR A 11 0.67 27.75 -22.69
C TYR A 11 0.75 28.36 -24.09
N ARG A 12 0.05 27.77 -25.06
CA ARG A 12 -0.12 28.34 -26.41
C ARG A 12 -0.71 29.74 -26.36
N SER A 13 -1.79 29.92 -25.62
CA SER A 13 -2.44 31.23 -25.40
C SER A 13 -1.47 32.24 -24.79
N HIS A 14 -0.62 31.79 -23.86
CA HIS A 14 0.42 32.62 -23.26
C HIS A 14 1.48 33.06 -24.28
N LEU A 15 1.96 32.16 -25.14
CA LEU A 15 2.92 32.50 -26.20
C LEU A 15 2.32 33.45 -27.24
N LEU A 16 1.03 33.28 -27.59
CA LEU A 16 0.32 34.17 -28.51
C LEU A 16 0.19 35.60 -27.97
N ASP A 17 -0.08 35.76 -26.67
CA ASP A 17 -0.08 37.08 -26.01
C ASP A 17 1.32 37.73 -26.06
N MET A 18 2.38 36.95 -25.83
CA MET A 18 3.76 37.44 -25.93
C MET A 18 4.18 37.81 -27.36
N GLU A 19 3.71 37.07 -28.37
CA GLU A 19 3.91 37.40 -29.80
C GLU A 19 3.15 38.66 -30.19
N THR A 20 1.90 38.81 -29.76
CA THR A 20 1.06 39.98 -30.05
C THR A 20 1.67 41.26 -29.48
N LYS A 21 2.29 41.19 -28.30
CA LYS A 21 3.04 42.29 -27.71
C LYS A 21 4.30 42.65 -28.50
N GLY A 22 4.93 41.68 -29.17
CA GLY A 22 6.06 41.91 -30.06
C GLY A 22 7.40 42.28 -29.39
N ASP A 23 7.45 42.41 -28.06
CA ASP A 23 8.66 42.83 -27.34
C ASP A 23 9.75 41.74 -27.32
N VAL A 24 9.35 40.50 -27.03
CA VAL A 24 10.27 39.38 -26.75
C VAL A 24 10.18 38.28 -27.82
N ILE A 25 8.96 37.90 -28.20
CA ILE A 25 8.70 36.83 -29.17
C ILE A 25 8.25 37.45 -30.49
N LYS A 26 8.86 37.01 -31.59
CA LYS A 26 8.49 37.42 -32.95
C LYS A 26 7.41 36.51 -33.54
N ARG A 27 7.55 35.20 -33.32
CA ARG A 27 6.59 34.15 -33.70
C ARG A 27 6.91 32.85 -32.99
N PHE A 28 5.97 31.93 -32.95
CA PHE A 28 6.24 30.55 -32.54
C PHE A 28 5.59 29.54 -33.50
N ARG A 29 6.06 28.30 -33.48
CA ARG A 29 5.44 27.17 -34.19
C ARG A 29 5.21 26.03 -33.22
N GLU A 30 4.13 25.32 -33.45
CA GLU A 30 3.68 24.23 -32.60
C GLU A 30 3.95 22.90 -33.29
N LYS A 31 4.53 21.98 -32.54
CA LYS A 31 4.76 20.60 -32.93
C LYS A 31 4.32 19.75 -31.75
N PHE A 32 3.08 19.31 -31.76
CA PHE A 32 2.57 18.40 -30.76
C PHE A 32 2.33 17.02 -31.38
N THR A 33 2.51 16.00 -30.56
CA THR A 33 1.89 14.69 -30.75
C THR A 33 0.85 14.50 -29.65
N ASP A 34 0.16 13.37 -29.62
CA ASP A 34 -0.80 13.06 -28.54
C ASP A 34 -0.13 12.97 -27.15
N SER A 35 1.20 12.79 -27.10
CA SER A 35 1.95 12.56 -25.86
C SER A 35 3.13 13.49 -25.64
N THR A 36 3.52 14.30 -26.62
CA THR A 36 4.68 15.20 -26.54
C THR A 36 4.34 16.61 -27.00
N VAL A 37 4.96 17.60 -26.36
CA VAL A 37 4.71 19.01 -26.60
C VAL A 37 6.02 19.70 -26.94
N MET A 38 6.12 20.22 -28.16
CA MET A 38 7.27 20.99 -28.62
C MET A 38 6.84 22.32 -29.26
N PHE A 39 7.48 23.40 -28.84
CA PHE A 39 7.29 24.73 -29.41
C PHE A 39 8.62 25.24 -29.95
N ASP A 40 8.67 25.55 -31.26
CA ASP A 40 9.77 26.31 -31.84
C ASP A 40 9.48 27.80 -31.63
N VAL A 41 10.17 28.45 -30.69
CA VAL A 41 9.97 29.89 -30.40
C VAL A 41 11.04 30.73 -31.09
N PHE A 42 10.62 31.74 -31.86
CA PHE A 42 11.52 32.68 -32.54
C PHE A 42 11.48 34.03 -31.82
N PHE A 43 12.62 34.45 -31.29
CA PHE A 43 12.75 35.70 -30.54
C PHE A 43 13.03 36.90 -31.44
N THR A 44 12.65 38.10 -30.97
CA THR A 44 13.16 39.36 -31.53
C THR A 44 14.65 39.53 -31.20
N LYS A 45 15.36 40.39 -31.93
CA LYS A 45 16.78 40.65 -31.64
C LYS A 45 16.97 41.20 -30.21
N THR A 46 16.10 42.13 -29.83
CA THR A 46 16.03 42.72 -28.48
C THR A 46 15.66 41.68 -27.42
N GLY A 47 14.66 40.83 -27.68
CA GLY A 47 14.27 39.74 -26.79
C GLY A 47 15.38 38.70 -26.60
N ALA A 48 16.08 38.33 -27.67
CA ALA A 48 17.22 37.41 -27.61
C ALA A 48 18.38 38.00 -26.79
N GLU A 49 18.71 39.28 -26.98
CA GLU A 49 19.74 39.97 -26.19
C GLU A 49 19.36 40.08 -24.70
N MET A 50 18.08 40.36 -24.41
CA MET A 50 17.55 40.37 -23.04
C MET A 50 17.66 39.00 -22.35
N LEU A 51 17.38 37.91 -23.08
CA LEU A 51 17.41 36.55 -22.55
C LEU A 51 18.83 35.95 -22.54
N ALA A 52 19.72 36.41 -23.40
CA ALA A 52 21.12 35.99 -23.47
C ALA A 52 22.02 36.72 -22.45
N GLY A 53 21.56 37.85 -21.91
CA GLY A 53 22.28 38.67 -20.93
C GLY A 53 22.63 37.88 -19.66
N LYS A 54 23.89 37.43 -19.59
CA LYS A 54 24.45 36.77 -18.40
C LYS A 54 24.25 37.63 -17.15
N ARG A 55 23.36 37.17 -16.26
CA ARG A 55 23.36 37.35 -14.79
C ARG A 55 23.42 38.77 -14.21
N ARG A 56 23.39 39.85 -15.00
CA ARG A 56 23.65 41.18 -14.46
C ARG A 56 22.42 41.94 -13.96
N ASN A 57 21.20 41.46 -14.26
CA ASN A 57 19.92 41.85 -13.61
C ASN A 57 18.73 40.88 -13.95
N GLY A 58 18.99 39.72 -14.58
CA GLY A 58 18.06 39.11 -15.53
C GLY A 58 17.28 37.87 -15.04
N LYS A 59 15.96 37.87 -15.30
CA LYS A 59 15.13 36.66 -15.27
C LYS A 59 15.69 35.65 -16.28
N ASP A 60 16.05 34.47 -15.79
CA ASP A 60 16.39 33.29 -16.60
C ASP A 60 15.32 33.03 -17.68
N ILE A 61 15.71 32.47 -18.84
CA ILE A 61 14.80 32.16 -19.96
C ILE A 61 13.62 31.30 -19.49
N MET A 62 13.86 30.40 -18.54
CA MET A 62 12.82 29.57 -17.92
C MET A 62 11.80 30.39 -17.13
N THR A 63 12.23 31.47 -16.48
CA THR A 63 11.34 32.39 -15.75
C THR A 63 10.63 33.34 -16.72
N ALA A 64 11.33 33.79 -17.77
CA ALA A 64 10.77 34.69 -18.77
C ALA A 64 9.66 34.03 -19.61
N LEU A 65 9.79 32.74 -19.90
CA LEU A 65 8.79 31.93 -20.61
C LEU A 65 7.82 31.20 -19.66
N ASN A 66 7.82 31.53 -18.36
CA ASN A 66 6.93 30.93 -17.37
C ASN A 66 6.99 29.38 -17.29
N LEU A 67 8.18 28.81 -17.56
CA LEU A 67 8.47 27.38 -17.51
C LEU A 67 8.94 26.90 -16.12
N ARG A 68 8.78 27.74 -15.08
CA ARG A 68 9.05 27.36 -13.68
C ARG A 68 7.77 27.45 -12.87
N LYS A 69 7.36 26.33 -12.27
CA LYS A 69 6.26 26.29 -11.30
C LYS A 69 6.81 25.88 -9.94
N LYS A 70 6.53 26.67 -8.91
CA LYS A 70 6.81 26.29 -7.52
C LYS A 70 5.69 25.36 -7.06
N ILE A 71 6.06 24.20 -6.53
CA ILE A 71 5.13 23.22 -5.96
C ILE A 71 5.42 23.16 -4.46
N SER A 72 4.36 23.25 -3.65
CA SER A 72 4.47 23.09 -2.20
C SER A 72 4.66 21.61 -1.86
N SER A 73 5.54 21.31 -0.92
CA SER A 73 5.75 19.96 -0.38
C SER A 73 4.99 19.71 0.93
N VAL A 74 4.09 20.61 1.32
CA VAL A 74 3.26 20.49 2.52
C VAL A 74 1.93 19.84 2.17
N TYR A 75 1.53 18.84 2.96
CA TYR A 75 0.29 18.09 2.79
C TYR A 75 -0.64 18.33 3.98
N TYR A 76 -1.94 18.42 3.71
CA TYR A 76 -2.99 18.42 4.73
C TYR A 76 -3.89 17.22 4.45
N LEU A 77 -3.79 16.20 5.30
CA LEU A 77 -4.45 14.90 5.10
C LEU A 77 -5.19 14.49 6.37
N PHE A 78 -6.14 13.57 6.22
CA PHE A 78 -6.79 12.93 7.35
C PHE A 78 -5.88 11.85 7.95
N ASP A 79 -5.77 11.83 9.28
CA ASP A 79 -5.11 10.75 10.01
C ASP A 79 -6.03 9.52 10.19
N GLU A 80 -5.54 8.47 10.86
CA GLU A 80 -6.32 7.25 11.15
C GLU A 80 -7.62 7.52 11.93
N ARG A 81 -7.66 8.62 12.69
CA ARG A 81 -8.81 9.04 13.50
C ARG A 81 -9.70 10.07 12.77
N ALA A 82 -9.49 10.25 11.47
CA ALA A 82 -10.19 11.21 10.62
C ALA A 82 -10.00 12.69 11.01
N ASN A 83 -8.90 13.04 11.69
CA ASN A 83 -8.55 14.42 11.97
C ASN A 83 -7.65 15.00 10.88
N ILE A 84 -7.85 16.28 10.56
CA ILE A 84 -6.98 16.99 9.61
C ILE A 84 -5.64 17.27 10.28
N ARG A 85 -4.56 16.81 9.64
CA ARG A 85 -3.19 17.03 10.09
C ARG A 85 -2.30 17.54 8.97
N ARG A 86 -1.36 18.40 9.35
CA ARG A 86 -0.32 18.93 8.46
C ARG A 86 0.90 18.01 8.46
N PHE A 87 1.46 17.77 7.28
CA PHE A 87 2.69 17.02 7.05
C PHE A 87 3.65 17.86 6.21
N ASP A 88 4.88 18.07 6.70
CA ASP A 88 5.87 18.93 6.01
C ASP A 88 6.63 18.21 4.88
N GLY A 89 6.22 16.99 4.53
CA GLY A 89 6.78 16.22 3.41
C GLY A 89 6.13 14.86 3.25
N ALA A 90 6.32 14.25 2.07
CA ALA A 90 5.78 12.93 1.75
C ALA A 90 6.38 11.81 2.62
N GLU A 91 7.61 11.97 3.10
CA GLU A 91 8.29 11.01 3.98
C GLU A 91 7.51 10.80 5.29
N HIS A 92 7.03 11.88 5.92
CA HIS A 92 6.22 11.79 7.14
C HIS A 92 4.88 11.08 6.91
N VAL A 93 4.25 11.32 5.75
CA VAL A 93 3.01 10.64 5.36
C VAL A 93 3.27 9.13 5.21
N LEU A 94 4.38 8.76 4.56
CA LEU A 94 4.77 7.36 4.39
C LEU A 94 5.08 6.68 5.73
N GLU A 95 5.77 7.36 6.65
CA GLU A 95 6.04 6.81 7.98
C GLU A 95 4.76 6.49 8.76
N GLU A 96 3.75 7.37 8.73
CA GLU A 96 2.45 7.09 9.36
C GLU A 96 1.69 5.98 8.65
N PHE A 97 1.67 6.02 7.32
CA PHE A 97 1.02 4.99 6.52
C PHE A 97 1.58 3.61 6.82
N VAL A 98 2.91 3.45 6.87
CA VAL A 98 3.55 2.15 7.12
C VAL A 98 3.22 1.62 8.51
N LYS A 99 3.14 2.47 9.54
CA LYS A 99 2.74 2.06 10.90
C LYS A 99 1.33 1.46 10.89
N VAL A 100 0.34 2.22 10.41
CA VAL A 100 -1.05 1.76 10.31
C VAL A 100 -1.14 0.50 9.45
N ARG A 101 -0.38 0.46 8.34
CA ARG A 101 -0.37 -0.69 7.44
C ARG A 101 0.13 -1.95 8.15
N LEU A 102 1.23 -1.88 8.91
CA LEU A 102 1.76 -3.03 9.66
C LEU A 102 0.77 -3.55 10.71
N ASP A 103 0.06 -2.66 11.41
CA ASP A 103 -0.98 -3.07 12.36
C ASP A 103 -2.12 -3.83 11.66
N LYS A 104 -2.52 -3.39 10.46
CA LYS A 104 -3.49 -4.13 9.64
C LYS A 104 -2.95 -5.48 9.16
N TYR A 105 -1.65 -5.60 8.84
CA TYR A 105 -1.04 -6.90 8.51
C TYR A 105 -1.01 -7.84 9.71
N THR A 106 -0.77 -7.33 10.91
CA THR A 106 -0.86 -8.11 12.15
C THR A 106 -2.28 -8.62 12.35
N ALA A 107 -3.28 -7.74 12.27
CA ALA A 107 -4.69 -8.14 12.36
C ALA A 107 -5.08 -9.17 11.29
N ARG A 108 -4.61 -8.98 10.05
CA ARG A 108 -4.81 -9.91 8.93
C ARG A 108 -4.20 -11.28 9.22
N LYS A 109 -2.95 -11.33 9.71
CA LYS A 109 -2.27 -12.57 10.08
C LYS A 109 -3.05 -13.31 11.16
N THR A 110 -3.44 -12.62 12.23
CA THR A 110 -4.20 -13.22 13.33
C THR A 110 -5.54 -13.80 12.86
N ALA A 111 -6.30 -13.05 12.06
CA ALA A 111 -7.57 -13.54 11.53
C ALA A 111 -7.40 -14.73 10.58
N ALA A 112 -6.36 -14.71 9.73
CA ALA A 112 -6.05 -15.81 8.83
C ALA A 112 -5.60 -17.07 9.59
N LEU A 113 -4.76 -16.92 10.63
CA LEU A 113 -4.35 -18.03 11.49
C LEU A 113 -5.55 -18.65 12.21
N ALA A 114 -6.40 -17.84 12.83
CA ALA A 114 -7.59 -18.33 13.54
C ALA A 114 -8.48 -19.16 12.61
N LYS A 115 -8.72 -18.67 11.38
CA LYS A 115 -9.49 -19.39 10.37
C LYS A 115 -8.82 -20.71 9.95
N LEU A 116 -7.52 -20.70 9.67
CA LEU A 116 -6.80 -21.91 9.27
C LEU A 116 -6.74 -22.95 10.39
N GLN A 117 -6.59 -22.51 11.64
CA GLN A 117 -6.63 -23.38 12.82
C GLN A 117 -8.01 -23.99 13.03
N GLU A 118 -9.08 -23.20 12.84
CA GLU A 118 -10.46 -23.71 12.86
C GLU A 118 -10.69 -24.74 11.74
N ASP A 119 -10.24 -24.45 10.52
CA ASP A 119 -10.32 -25.37 9.39
C ASP A 119 -9.53 -26.67 9.65
N LEU A 120 -8.35 -26.56 10.28
CA LEU A 120 -7.52 -27.71 10.65
C LEU A 120 -8.24 -28.60 11.66
N ALA A 121 -8.74 -28.03 12.75
CA ALA A 121 -9.49 -28.75 13.78
C ALA A 121 -10.75 -29.44 13.20
N ASN A 122 -11.44 -28.75 12.28
CA ASN A 122 -12.59 -29.31 11.56
C ASN A 122 -12.20 -30.50 10.68
N LEU A 123 -11.07 -30.41 9.96
CA LEU A 123 -10.58 -31.51 9.12
C LEU A 123 -10.13 -32.70 9.97
N GLU A 124 -9.42 -32.46 11.07
CA GLU A 124 -8.98 -33.51 11.99
C GLU A 124 -10.16 -34.25 12.62
N THR A 125 -11.18 -33.51 13.06
CA THR A 125 -12.42 -34.08 13.58
C THR A 125 -13.13 -34.95 12.53
N LYS A 126 -13.24 -34.48 11.28
CA LYS A 126 -13.81 -35.26 10.18
C LYS A 126 -13.01 -36.52 9.86
N ILE A 127 -11.70 -36.42 9.81
CA ILE A 127 -10.80 -37.56 9.59
C ILE A 127 -10.96 -38.59 10.71
N ARG A 128 -11.05 -38.13 11.97
CA ARG A 128 -11.26 -38.98 13.14
C ARG A 128 -12.61 -39.70 13.08
N PHE A 129 -13.68 -38.98 12.77
CA PHE A 129 -15.02 -39.53 12.58
C PHE A 129 -15.02 -40.63 11.49
N ASN A 130 -14.52 -40.31 10.30
CA ASN A 130 -14.46 -41.28 9.19
C ASN A 130 -13.65 -42.52 9.54
N LYS A 131 -12.52 -42.38 10.25
CA LYS A 131 -11.72 -43.52 10.70
C LYS A 131 -12.50 -44.44 11.66
N LEU A 132 -13.31 -43.89 12.55
CA LEU A 132 -14.12 -44.67 13.48
C LEU A 132 -15.25 -45.42 12.76
N VAL A 133 -15.92 -44.75 11.81
CA VAL A 133 -16.97 -45.37 10.99
C VAL A 133 -16.39 -46.48 10.12
N ASN A 134 -15.26 -46.24 9.45
CA ASN A 134 -14.63 -47.23 8.55
C ASN A 134 -14.00 -48.42 9.28
N SER A 135 -13.75 -48.30 10.58
CA SER A 135 -13.24 -49.40 11.41
C SER A 135 -14.35 -50.11 12.20
N ASP A 136 -15.62 -49.85 11.88
CA ASP A 136 -16.82 -50.35 12.56
C ASP A 136 -16.89 -50.03 14.06
N LYS A 137 -16.02 -49.13 14.55
CA LYS A 137 -16.00 -48.68 15.95
C LYS A 137 -17.11 -47.69 16.27
N LEU A 138 -17.67 -47.05 15.24
CA LEU A 138 -18.85 -46.19 15.35
C LEU A 138 -19.85 -46.60 14.28
N ARG A 139 -20.95 -47.23 14.69
CA ARG A 139 -22.02 -47.67 13.77
C ARG A 139 -23.12 -46.62 13.72
N LEU A 140 -23.45 -46.16 12.52
CA LEU A 140 -24.48 -45.14 12.27
C LEU A 140 -25.81 -45.74 11.77
N PHE A 141 -25.75 -46.90 11.11
CA PHE A 141 -26.92 -47.49 10.45
C PHE A 141 -27.94 -48.02 11.47
N ASN A 142 -29.21 -47.67 11.27
CA ASN A 142 -30.35 -48.13 12.07
C ASN A 142 -30.21 -47.82 13.58
N ARG A 143 -29.72 -46.61 13.93
CA ARG A 143 -29.63 -46.13 15.30
C ARG A 143 -30.28 -44.75 15.48
N PRO A 144 -30.89 -44.48 16.65
CA PRO A 144 -31.39 -43.14 16.99
C PRO A 144 -30.26 -42.10 16.96
N VAL A 145 -30.56 -40.89 16.50
CA VAL A 145 -29.57 -39.81 16.39
C VAL A 145 -29.07 -39.39 17.77
N GLU A 146 -29.93 -39.45 18.78
CA GLU A 146 -29.63 -39.14 20.18
C GLU A 146 -28.56 -40.09 20.73
N GLU A 147 -28.68 -41.40 20.49
CA GLU A 147 -27.69 -42.39 20.94
C GLU A 147 -26.33 -42.18 20.26
N ILE A 148 -26.33 -41.84 18.96
CA ILE A 148 -25.10 -41.55 18.22
C ILE A 148 -24.44 -40.29 18.79
N ALA A 149 -25.22 -39.26 19.09
CA ALA A 149 -24.72 -38.02 19.67
C ALA A 149 -24.14 -38.22 21.07
N GLU A 150 -24.75 -39.06 21.91
CA GLU A 150 -24.18 -39.44 23.22
C GLU A 150 -22.86 -40.19 23.07
N GLU A 151 -22.76 -41.11 22.10
CA GLU A 151 -21.53 -41.84 21.83
C GLU A 151 -20.43 -40.90 21.31
N LEU A 152 -20.75 -39.97 20.41
CA LEU A 152 -19.83 -38.93 19.95
C LEU A 152 -19.33 -38.07 21.12
N ASN A 153 -20.21 -37.71 22.06
CA ASN A 153 -19.84 -36.99 23.28
C ASN A 153 -18.88 -37.82 24.16
N ARG A 154 -19.17 -39.12 24.38
CA ARG A 154 -18.26 -40.03 25.11
C ARG A 154 -16.90 -40.20 24.41
N LEU A 155 -16.90 -40.11 23.09
CA LEU A 155 -15.68 -40.14 22.26
C LEU A 155 -14.99 -38.78 22.18
N ASN A 156 -15.37 -37.77 22.98
CA ASN A 156 -14.78 -36.43 22.98
C ASN A 156 -14.81 -35.76 21.59
N PHE A 157 -15.96 -35.80 20.92
CA PHE A 157 -16.22 -34.92 19.78
C PHE A 157 -16.90 -33.65 20.26
N GLU A 158 -16.46 -32.50 19.73
CA GLU A 158 -17.03 -31.20 20.07
C GLU A 158 -18.35 -30.96 19.33
N ALA A 159 -19.39 -30.66 20.10
CA ALA A 159 -20.68 -30.21 19.58
C ALA A 159 -20.65 -28.70 19.32
N ARG A 160 -20.96 -28.28 18.09
CA ARG A 160 -21.09 -26.85 17.77
C ARG A 160 -22.33 -26.28 18.44
N GLY A 161 -22.17 -25.31 19.35
CA GLY A 161 -23.30 -24.69 20.04
C GLY A 161 -23.88 -25.50 21.22
N GLY A 162 -23.16 -26.51 21.71
CA GLY A 162 -23.43 -27.15 23.02
C GLY A 162 -24.70 -28.00 23.12
N ASN A 163 -25.35 -28.34 22.01
CA ASN A 163 -26.55 -29.17 21.98
C ASN A 163 -26.39 -30.38 21.03
N LEU A 164 -27.37 -31.30 21.05
CA LEU A 164 -27.38 -32.51 20.21
C LEU A 164 -27.28 -32.20 18.70
N LEU A 165 -27.87 -31.08 18.26
CA LEU A 165 -27.79 -30.60 16.86
C LEU A 165 -26.38 -30.12 16.49
N GLY A 166 -25.52 -29.89 17.48
CA GLY A 166 -24.14 -29.48 17.29
C GLY A 166 -23.27 -30.50 16.58
N TYR A 167 -23.70 -31.75 16.45
CA TYR A 167 -23.02 -32.79 15.66
C TYR A 167 -23.47 -32.86 14.19
N ALA A 168 -24.40 -32.01 13.76
CA ALA A 168 -24.93 -32.04 12.40
C ALA A 168 -23.84 -31.90 11.31
N TYR A 169 -22.74 -31.21 11.59
CA TYR A 169 -21.61 -31.07 10.66
C TYR A 169 -20.86 -32.39 10.39
N LEU A 170 -21.02 -33.40 11.26
CA LEU A 170 -20.51 -34.76 11.09
C LEU A 170 -21.60 -35.68 10.54
N LEU A 171 -22.82 -35.61 11.08
CA LEU A 171 -23.91 -36.51 10.71
C LEU A 171 -24.50 -36.24 9.32
N ASN A 172 -24.43 -34.99 8.84
CA ASN A 172 -24.82 -34.63 7.46
C ASN A 172 -23.69 -34.91 6.43
N THR A 173 -22.67 -35.68 6.80
CA THR A 173 -21.62 -36.11 5.88
C THR A 173 -22.20 -37.11 4.88
N SER A 174 -21.91 -36.91 3.59
CA SER A 174 -22.35 -37.84 2.55
C SER A 174 -21.68 -39.21 2.71
N PHE A 175 -22.38 -40.31 2.42
CA PHE A 175 -21.79 -41.65 2.38
C PHE A 175 -20.55 -41.74 1.47
N SER A 176 -20.53 -40.98 0.37
CA SER A 176 -19.37 -40.89 -0.53
C SER A 176 -18.11 -40.30 0.13
N GLN A 177 -18.26 -39.56 1.22
CA GLN A 177 -17.14 -38.98 1.98
C GLN A 177 -16.58 -39.92 3.04
N LEU A 178 -17.24 -41.06 3.28
CA LEU A 178 -16.80 -42.09 4.22
C LEU A 178 -15.84 -43.09 3.57
N THR A 179 -15.63 -43.07 2.25
CA THR A 179 -14.75 -44.06 1.60
C THR A 179 -13.27 -43.86 1.97
N ALA A 180 -12.46 -44.91 1.76
CA ALA A 180 -11.02 -44.84 2.01
C ALA A 180 -10.32 -43.80 1.12
N GLU A 181 -10.80 -43.64 -0.12
CA GLU A 181 -10.31 -42.64 -1.07
C GLU A 181 -10.62 -41.22 -0.57
N ALA A 182 -11.85 -40.97 -0.12
CA ALA A 182 -12.24 -39.69 0.45
C ALA A 182 -11.41 -39.35 1.71
N LEU A 183 -11.13 -40.35 2.56
CA LEU A 183 -10.25 -40.19 3.73
C LEU A 183 -8.81 -39.80 3.34
N SER A 184 -8.28 -40.37 2.25
CA SER A 184 -6.98 -39.99 1.69
C SER A 184 -6.98 -38.54 1.21
N VAL A 185 -8.03 -38.11 0.50
CA VAL A 185 -8.19 -36.71 0.04
C VAL A 185 -8.29 -35.75 1.23
N LEU A 186 -9.09 -36.06 2.25
CA LEU A 186 -9.20 -35.26 3.46
C LEU A 186 -7.85 -35.17 4.19
N SER A 187 -7.11 -36.27 4.28
CA SER A 187 -5.79 -36.30 4.91
C SER A 187 -4.79 -35.42 4.17
N LYS A 188 -4.79 -35.43 2.82
CA LYS A 188 -3.97 -34.53 2.01
C LYS A 188 -4.35 -33.06 2.24
N LYS A 189 -5.65 -32.75 2.28
CA LYS A 189 -6.13 -31.39 2.58
C LYS A 189 -5.70 -30.92 3.97
N ARG A 190 -5.82 -31.78 4.98
CA ARG A 190 -5.38 -31.51 6.36
C ARG A 190 -3.88 -31.24 6.45
N ASN A 191 -3.06 -32.05 5.77
CA ASN A 191 -1.61 -31.79 5.73
C ASN A 191 -1.29 -30.44 5.09
N LYS A 192 -1.93 -30.11 3.95
CA LYS A 192 -1.74 -28.81 3.31
C LYS A 192 -2.12 -27.64 4.22
N VAL A 193 -3.26 -27.74 4.91
CA VAL A 193 -3.69 -26.70 5.87
C VAL A 193 -2.72 -26.60 7.04
N ALA A 194 -2.23 -27.72 7.57
CA ALA A 194 -1.24 -27.73 8.64
C ALA A 194 0.09 -27.07 8.21
N ASP A 195 0.54 -27.35 6.99
CA ASP A 195 1.73 -26.71 6.41
C ASP A 195 1.51 -25.20 6.22
N ASP A 196 0.31 -24.80 5.78
CA ASP A 196 -0.07 -23.40 5.62
C ASP A 196 -0.12 -22.65 6.97
N VAL A 197 -0.63 -23.29 8.04
CA VAL A 197 -0.60 -22.75 9.42
C VAL A 197 0.84 -22.53 9.86
N LYS A 198 1.69 -23.55 9.75
CA LYS A 198 3.10 -23.46 10.16
C LYS A 198 3.82 -22.33 9.41
N ARG A 199 3.65 -22.26 8.09
CA ARG A 199 4.25 -21.19 7.27
C ARG A 199 3.79 -19.80 7.73
N LEU A 200 2.51 -19.65 8.05
CA LEU A 200 1.95 -18.36 8.47
C LEU A 200 2.38 -17.98 9.89
N GLU A 201 2.54 -18.95 10.80
CA GLU A 201 3.07 -18.73 12.15
C GLU A 201 4.49 -18.19 12.11
N GLU A 202 5.35 -18.81 11.30
CA GLU A 202 6.76 -18.43 11.10
C GLU A 202 6.91 -17.06 10.38
N ALA A 203 6.00 -16.69 9.48
CA ALA A 203 6.08 -15.45 8.71
C ALA A 203 5.79 -14.21 9.57
N SER A 204 6.67 -13.20 9.56
CA SER A 204 6.36 -11.93 10.23
C SER A 204 5.37 -11.08 9.42
N PRO A 205 4.58 -10.17 10.05
CA PRO A 205 3.73 -9.23 9.33
C PRO A 205 4.48 -8.41 8.28
N SER A 206 5.73 -8.05 8.57
CA SER A 206 6.64 -7.35 7.65
C SER A 206 7.00 -8.19 6.44
N ASP A 207 7.24 -9.49 6.61
CA ASP A 207 7.56 -10.39 5.50
C ASP A 207 6.35 -10.60 4.58
N LEU A 208 5.15 -10.74 5.17
CA LEU A 208 3.90 -10.79 4.42
C LEU A 208 3.69 -9.52 3.59
N TYR A 209 4.03 -8.36 4.14
CA TYR A 209 3.92 -7.11 3.40
C TYR A 209 4.96 -7.03 2.27
N ARG A 210 6.21 -7.44 2.52
CA ARG A 210 7.26 -7.49 1.48
C ARG A 210 6.87 -8.39 0.32
N GLU A 211 6.24 -9.53 0.60
CA GLU A 211 5.78 -10.45 -0.43
C GLU A 211 4.67 -9.83 -1.28
N ASP A 212 3.67 -9.21 -0.65
CA ASP A 212 2.61 -8.48 -1.38
C ASP A 212 3.20 -7.35 -2.25
N LEU A 213 4.21 -6.63 -1.75
CA LEU A 213 4.90 -5.58 -2.52
C LEU A 213 5.68 -6.14 -3.71
N ARG A 214 6.31 -7.31 -3.59
CA ARG A 214 6.98 -7.97 -4.72
C ARG A 214 5.98 -8.41 -5.79
N GLN A 215 4.84 -8.94 -5.37
CA GLN A 215 3.76 -9.31 -6.28
C GLN A 215 3.20 -8.09 -7.00
N LEU A 216 2.99 -6.98 -6.28
CA LEU A 216 2.57 -5.71 -6.86
C LEU A 216 3.59 -5.17 -7.86
N LEU A 217 4.88 -5.18 -7.51
CA LEU A 217 5.95 -4.73 -8.39
C LEU A 217 5.98 -5.54 -9.69
N LYS A 218 5.87 -6.87 -9.58
CA LYS A 218 5.79 -7.76 -10.75
C LYS A 218 4.59 -7.43 -11.62
N ALA A 219 3.41 -7.20 -11.04
CA ALA A 219 2.21 -6.85 -11.79
C ALA A 219 2.36 -5.50 -12.53
N ILE A 220 2.91 -4.48 -11.87
CA ILE A 220 3.18 -3.18 -12.48
C ILE A 220 4.18 -3.32 -13.64
N GLN A 221 5.22 -4.14 -13.47
CA GLN A 221 6.19 -4.41 -14.54
C GLN A 221 5.54 -5.13 -15.72
N GLU A 222 4.66 -6.10 -15.46
CA GLU A 222 3.93 -6.82 -16.52
C GLU A 222 2.97 -5.89 -17.27
N GLU A 223 2.29 -4.97 -16.59
CA GLU A 223 1.42 -3.96 -17.21
C GLU A 223 2.23 -2.91 -17.99
N SER A 224 3.40 -2.55 -17.47
CA SER A 224 4.32 -1.60 -18.13
C SER A 224 5.09 -2.21 -19.30
N ARG A 225 5.00 -3.53 -19.54
CA ARG A 225 5.61 -4.15 -20.72
C ARG A 225 4.92 -3.61 -21.98
N PRO A 226 5.67 -3.05 -22.94
CA PRO A 226 5.12 -2.46 -24.15
C PRO A 226 4.55 -3.56 -25.04
N GLY A 227 3.28 -3.87 -24.84
CA GLY A 227 2.58 -4.95 -25.56
C GLY A 227 1.06 -4.96 -25.39
N LYS A 228 0.48 -4.11 -24.52
CA LYS A 228 -0.98 -3.94 -24.41
C LYS A 228 -1.50 -2.51 -24.49
N SER A 229 -0.64 -1.50 -24.44
CA SER A 229 -0.92 -0.14 -24.93
C SER A 229 0.39 0.60 -25.14
N MET A 230 0.47 1.40 -26.22
CA MET A 230 1.56 2.33 -26.55
C MET A 230 2.82 1.74 -27.22
N ALA A 231 2.71 1.56 -28.54
CA ALA A 231 3.85 1.77 -29.42
C ALA A 231 4.12 3.28 -29.54
N LEU A 232 5.41 3.66 -29.63
CA LEU A 232 5.97 5.02 -29.79
C LEU A 232 5.96 5.80 -28.45
N VAL A 233 7.07 6.15 -27.80
CA VAL A 233 8.19 7.00 -28.27
C VAL A 233 9.45 6.78 -27.39
N ASP A 234 10.63 6.81 -28.02
CA ASP A 234 12.01 6.93 -27.52
C ASP A 234 12.44 6.33 -26.17
N ARG A 235 13.06 5.16 -26.29
CA ARG A 235 13.52 4.24 -25.23
C ARG A 235 14.75 4.66 -24.42
N ALA A 236 15.53 5.67 -24.81
CA ALA A 236 16.85 5.90 -24.20
C ALA A 236 16.83 6.85 -22.99
N HIS A 237 16.04 7.92 -23.03
CA HIS A 237 16.10 8.98 -22.01
C HIS A 237 15.23 8.68 -20.77
N GLN A 238 14.15 7.92 -20.91
CA GLN A 238 13.27 7.56 -19.78
C GLN A 238 13.81 6.40 -18.94
N SER A 239 14.62 5.50 -19.50
CA SER A 239 15.19 4.38 -18.74
C SER A 239 16.26 4.85 -17.74
N GLU A 240 17.10 5.82 -18.13
CA GLU A 240 18.14 6.36 -17.26
C GLU A 240 17.53 7.18 -16.11
N ILE A 241 16.51 8.00 -16.37
CA ILE A 241 15.83 8.79 -15.33
C ILE A 241 15.04 7.87 -14.37
N ARG A 242 14.41 6.80 -14.86
CA ARG A 242 13.67 5.85 -14.02
C ARG A 242 14.58 5.00 -13.14
N GLN A 243 15.70 4.48 -13.69
CA GLN A 243 16.64 3.67 -12.90
C GLN A 243 17.35 4.47 -11.81
N VAL A 244 17.77 5.71 -12.11
CA VAL A 244 18.45 6.57 -11.12
C VAL A 244 17.53 6.92 -9.95
N HIS A 245 16.25 7.21 -10.22
CA HIS A 245 15.30 7.48 -9.14
C HIS A 245 14.95 6.22 -8.33
N GLU A 246 14.77 5.06 -8.98
CA GLU A 246 14.38 3.81 -8.30
C GLU A 246 15.47 3.32 -7.33
N GLU A 247 16.74 3.40 -7.69
CA GLU A 247 17.86 3.07 -6.79
C GLU A 247 17.97 4.06 -5.61
N GLU A 248 17.73 5.36 -5.85
CA GLU A 248 17.74 6.37 -4.78
C GLU A 248 16.58 6.17 -3.79
N TYR A 249 15.38 5.84 -4.30
CA TYR A 249 14.22 5.53 -3.47
C TYR A 249 14.42 4.26 -2.63
N LEU A 250 14.95 3.19 -3.23
CA LEU A 250 15.24 1.95 -2.51
C LEU A 250 16.34 2.14 -1.44
N SER A 251 17.41 2.89 -1.75
CA SER A 251 18.46 3.21 -0.79
C SER A 251 17.92 4.01 0.41
N ARG A 252 17.05 5.00 0.16
CA ARG A 252 16.41 5.78 1.24
C ARG A 252 15.49 4.93 2.11
N ILE A 253 14.73 4.01 1.51
CA ILE A 253 13.87 3.07 2.24
C ILE A 253 14.72 2.14 3.11
N GLU A 254 15.84 1.63 2.62
CA GLU A 254 16.74 0.78 3.39
C GLU A 254 17.38 1.52 4.57
N GLN A 255 17.82 2.77 4.37
CA GLN A 255 18.33 3.62 5.45
C GLN A 255 17.27 3.94 6.51
N LEU A 256 16.00 4.08 6.11
CA LEU A 256 14.88 4.28 7.02
C LEU A 256 14.61 3.01 7.85
N ILE A 257 14.58 1.84 7.20
CA ILE A 257 14.41 0.54 7.86
C ILE A 257 15.56 0.28 8.85
N HIS A 258 16.79 0.62 8.50
CA HIS A 258 17.95 0.50 9.40
C HIS A 258 17.81 1.42 10.62
N ARG A 259 17.47 2.70 10.43
CA ARG A 259 17.25 3.64 11.55
C ARG A 259 16.15 3.19 12.50
N LEU A 260 15.07 2.62 11.98
CA LEU A 260 13.96 2.11 12.78
C LEU A 260 14.34 0.84 13.57
N LYS A 261 15.23 0.00 13.03
CA LYS A 261 15.76 -1.19 13.74
C LYS A 261 16.72 -0.85 14.88
N HIS A 262 17.42 0.28 14.81
CA HIS A 262 18.41 0.71 15.81
C HIS A 262 17.88 1.74 16.83
N ARG A 263 16.60 2.13 16.75
CA ARG A 263 15.98 3.06 17.71
C ARG A 263 15.40 2.40 18.96
N SER A 264 15.63 1.10 19.16
CA SER A 264 15.24 0.36 20.36
C SER A 264 16.27 0.56 21.50
N ALA A 265 16.24 1.73 22.13
CA ALA A 265 16.68 1.93 23.51
C ALA A 265 16.02 3.20 24.09
N PRO A 266 15.36 3.15 25.26
CA PRO A 266 14.67 4.28 25.85
C PRO A 266 15.70 5.22 26.48
N ASN A 267 15.73 6.49 26.08
CA ASN A 267 16.52 7.49 26.79
C ASN A 267 15.69 8.01 27.97
N SER A 268 15.91 7.41 29.13
CA SER A 268 15.54 7.94 30.43
C SER A 268 16.33 9.23 30.70
N LYS A 269 15.67 10.38 30.58
CA LYS A 269 15.99 11.54 31.41
C LYS A 269 14.67 12.10 31.92
N LEU A 270 14.49 11.93 33.22
CA LEU A 270 13.50 12.60 34.01
C LEU A 270 13.63 14.11 33.85
N ASP A 271 12.47 14.74 33.85
CA ASP A 271 12.24 16.16 34.02
C ASP A 271 12.92 16.66 35.30
N ASP A 272 13.95 17.51 35.15
CA ASP A 272 14.24 18.53 36.16
C ASP A 272 13.47 19.78 35.78
N CYS A 273 12.38 19.97 36.52
CA CYS A 273 11.61 21.19 36.61
C CYS A 273 12.45 22.20 37.40
N ASP A 274 12.86 23.33 36.80
CA ASP A 274 12.75 24.61 37.53
C ASP A 274 12.99 25.87 36.67
N SER A 275 12.11 26.83 36.90
CA SER A 275 12.31 28.29 36.78
C SER A 275 12.58 28.90 35.40
N SER A 276 11.51 29.30 34.70
CA SER A 276 11.43 30.60 33.99
C SER A 276 10.02 30.81 33.43
N GLY A 277 9.04 30.81 34.34
CA GLY A 277 7.76 31.44 34.11
C GLY A 277 7.80 32.85 34.67
N GLU A 278 8.19 33.83 33.87
CA GLU A 278 7.68 35.20 34.00
C GLU A 278 8.12 36.05 32.81
N GLN A 279 7.16 36.84 32.30
CA GLN A 279 7.25 37.86 31.26
C GLN A 279 6.75 37.47 29.86
N ALA A 280 5.77 38.27 29.44
CA ALA A 280 5.25 38.46 28.08
C ALA A 280 4.04 37.65 27.61
N THR A 281 3.01 37.53 28.46
CA THR A 281 1.59 37.51 28.00
C THR A 281 0.75 38.50 28.80
N LYS A 282 0.96 39.79 28.56
CA LYS A 282 0.01 40.87 28.88
C LYS A 282 -0.04 41.82 27.70
N LEU A 283 -0.79 41.49 26.65
CA LEU A 283 -1.38 42.47 25.73
C LEU A 283 -2.32 41.76 24.74
N ALA A 284 -3.46 41.32 25.26
CA ALA A 284 -4.72 41.24 24.53
C ALA A 284 -5.80 40.82 25.51
N MET A 285 -6.88 41.61 25.58
CA MET A 285 -8.24 41.31 26.06
C MET A 285 -8.74 42.26 27.15
N GLY A 286 -9.71 43.09 26.77
CA GLY A 286 -10.65 43.87 27.60
C GLY A 286 -10.25 45.33 27.78
N GLY A 287 -11.06 46.34 27.42
CA GLY A 287 -12.42 46.41 26.93
C GLY A 287 -12.93 47.85 27.10
N SER A 288 -13.88 48.25 26.25
CA SER A 288 -14.92 49.26 26.45
C SER A 288 -14.62 50.56 27.23
N LEU A 289 -14.57 51.69 26.51
CA LEU A 289 -15.46 52.86 26.64
C LEU A 289 -15.15 53.85 25.51
#